data_AF-A0A920W707-F1
#
_entry.id   AF-A0A920W707-F1
#
_cell.length_a   1.000
_cell.length_b   1.000
_cell.length_c   1.000
_cell.angle_alpha   90.00
_cell.angle_beta   90.00
_cell.angle_gamma   90.00
#
_symmetry.space_group_name_H-M   'P 1'
#
loop_
_entity.id
_entity.type
_entity.pdbx_description
1 polymer ?
#
loop_
_entity_poly.entity_id
_entity_poly.type
_entity_poly.pdbx_seq_one_letter_code
_entity_poly.pdbx_strand_id
1 'polypeptide(L)'
;MQVHDRRSTGMHWQIGKGGGFHYAVAEKEAQVLPATVFLGGPPALMLAAISPLPENVPELMLASLVAGQRLPVVDNVGRHRLIGTAEFALMGSVAPDVRKSEGPFGDHYGYYSLAHDYPVFSVEKIAHRKDAIYPATVVGKPRQEDFFIGDLLQELLSPLFPLVMPAVVDLWSYGETGYHSLGAAVVRQRYAREAMASAFRILGEGQLSLTKFLLVTDEYVDLKNFRATLVHLLERTNPETDLYVFSNLSMDTLDYTGPEVNKGSKGVWLGLGPAVRQLPQEFRSAELPQGVSTVHVFCPGCLVVDAPAYADEPDVGARIAKAGMFKDWPLIVVSDEPDRAVSSVINFLWTTFTRFEPAADIYASRTNIVRHHVSYSAPVVIDARMKPSYPAELSCRPDIARKVTERWTHYFPGNNVEMGDSEKASLT
;
A
#
# COMPACT_ATOMS: atom_id res chain seq x y z
N MET A 1 -3.91 8.73 15.81
CA MET A 1 -3.99 9.62 16.99
C MET A 1 -4.52 8.81 18.18
N GLN A 2 -3.64 8.02 18.80
CA GLN A 2 -4.00 7.30 20.02
C GLN A 2 -4.23 8.26 21.19
N VAL A 3 -5.32 8.09 21.94
CA VAL A 3 -5.60 8.88 23.15
C VAL A 3 -4.73 8.38 24.30
N HIS A 4 -3.91 9.24 24.88
CA HIS A 4 -3.07 8.89 26.04
C HIS A 4 -3.73 9.31 27.37
N ASP A 5 -4.28 10.52 27.41
CA ASP A 5 -4.95 11.07 28.58
C ASP A 5 -5.98 12.13 28.17
N ARG A 6 -6.51 12.89 29.14
CA ARG A 6 -7.55 13.91 28.92
C ARG A 6 -7.13 15.03 27.97
N ARG A 7 -5.82 15.31 27.83
CA ARG A 7 -5.31 16.46 27.06
C ARG A 7 -4.17 16.08 26.11
N SER A 8 -3.83 14.81 25.93
CA SER A 8 -2.78 14.40 25.00
C SER A 8 -3.14 13.19 24.15
N THR A 9 -2.70 13.23 22.90
CA THR A 9 -2.82 12.13 21.93
C THR A 9 -1.48 11.92 21.21
N GLY A 10 -1.29 10.75 20.61
CA GLY A 10 -0.23 10.54 19.62
C GLY A 10 -0.51 11.35 18.35
N MET A 11 0.55 11.77 17.67
CA MET A 11 0.53 12.43 16.36
C MET A 11 1.42 11.65 15.39
N HIS A 12 0.87 10.53 14.90
CA HIS A 12 1.54 9.65 13.95
C HIS A 12 1.56 10.26 12.55
N TRP A 13 2.51 11.16 12.30
CA TRP A 13 2.88 11.57 10.94
C TRP A 13 3.97 10.65 10.40
N GLN A 14 3.73 10.07 9.23
CA GLN A 14 4.80 9.42 8.48
C GLN A 14 5.85 10.46 8.06
N ILE A 15 7.13 10.07 8.16
CA ILE A 15 8.25 11.00 7.99
C ILE A 15 8.36 11.60 6.57
N GLY A 16 7.83 10.90 5.57
CA GLY A 16 7.82 11.34 4.17
C GLY A 16 6.57 12.12 3.75
N LYS A 17 5.73 12.56 4.70
CA LYS A 17 4.50 13.32 4.44
C LYS A 17 4.59 14.72 5.03
N GLY A 18 3.74 15.65 4.54
CA GLY A 18 3.81 17.08 4.88
C GLY A 18 3.92 17.38 6.38
N GLY A 19 3.08 16.76 7.21
CA GLY A 19 3.16 16.91 8.67
C GLY A 19 4.50 16.47 9.27
N GLY A 20 5.09 15.40 8.74
CA GLY A 20 6.42 14.91 9.11
C GLY A 20 7.53 15.92 8.78
N PHE A 21 7.49 16.53 7.60
CA PHE A 21 8.46 17.57 7.20
C PHE A 21 8.35 18.82 8.08
N HIS A 22 7.12 19.29 8.36
CA HIS A 22 6.91 20.42 9.26
C HIS A 22 7.43 20.14 10.68
N TYR A 23 7.19 18.94 11.20
CA TYR A 23 7.69 18.55 12.51
C TYR A 23 9.21 18.43 12.54
N ALA A 24 9.83 17.86 11.51
CA ALA A 24 11.28 17.75 11.41
C ALA A 24 11.98 19.13 11.44
N VAL A 25 11.39 20.14 10.78
CA VAL A 25 11.87 21.52 10.85
C VAL A 25 11.72 22.08 12.28
N ALA A 26 10.53 21.92 12.87
CA ALA A 26 10.27 22.39 14.22
C ALA A 26 11.21 21.76 15.26
N GLU A 27 11.50 20.46 15.13
CA GLU A 27 12.44 19.71 15.97
C GLU A 27 13.87 20.22 15.82
N LYS A 28 14.34 20.39 14.58
CA LYS A 28 15.67 20.96 14.30
C LYS A 28 15.86 22.36 14.86
N GLU A 29 14.80 23.17 14.87
CA GLU A 29 14.81 24.52 15.41
C GLU A 29 14.50 24.58 16.91
N ALA A 30 14.25 23.44 17.56
CA ALA A 30 13.79 23.34 18.95
C ALA A 30 12.55 24.21 19.23
N GLN A 31 11.64 24.29 18.26
CA GLN A 31 10.40 25.06 18.33
C GLN A 31 9.18 24.15 18.48
N VAL A 32 8.19 24.65 19.22
CA VAL A 32 6.89 23.99 19.35
C VAL A 32 6.09 24.21 18.07
N LEU A 33 5.62 23.12 17.45
CA LEU A 33 4.79 23.16 16.24
C LEU A 33 3.30 23.34 16.60
N PRO A 34 2.66 24.46 16.21
CA PRO A 34 1.21 24.60 16.31
C PRO A 34 0.49 23.56 15.46
N ALA A 35 -0.58 22.95 15.97
CA ALA A 35 -1.41 22.05 15.18
C ALA A 35 -2.90 22.23 15.49
N THR A 36 -3.73 22.10 14.46
CA THR A 36 -5.19 21.99 14.58
C THR A 36 -5.65 20.76 13.82
N VAL A 37 -6.37 19.87 14.51
CA VAL A 37 -6.98 18.68 13.91
C VAL A 37 -8.46 18.91 13.76
N PHE A 38 -8.96 18.81 12.52
CA PHE A 38 -10.39 18.88 12.23
C PHE A 38 -10.96 17.47 12.15
N LEU A 39 -12.09 17.23 12.83
CA LEU A 39 -12.88 16.01 12.69
C LEU A 39 -14.23 16.38 12.09
N GLY A 40 -14.60 15.68 11.02
CA GLY A 40 -15.85 15.88 10.30
C GLY A 40 -15.83 17.15 9.44
N GLY A 41 -17.01 17.55 9.00
CA GLY A 41 -17.20 18.65 8.05
C GLY A 41 -17.44 18.19 6.61
N PRO A 42 -17.25 19.06 5.61
CA PRO A 42 -17.53 18.74 4.22
C PRO A 42 -16.67 17.55 3.74
N PRO A 43 -17.23 16.55 3.04
CA PRO A 43 -16.46 15.42 2.49
C PRO A 43 -15.26 15.84 1.64
N ALA A 44 -15.36 17.00 0.97
CA ALA A 44 -14.26 17.59 0.20
C ALA A 44 -13.00 17.85 1.03
N LEU A 45 -13.10 18.11 2.34
CA LEU A 45 -11.93 18.21 3.22
C LEU A 45 -11.19 16.89 3.31
N MET A 46 -11.91 15.78 3.52
CA MET A 46 -11.31 14.45 3.64
C MET A 46 -10.64 14.06 2.33
N LEU A 47 -11.34 14.23 1.21
CA LEU A 47 -10.78 13.95 -0.13
C LEU A 47 -9.54 14.78 -0.43
N ALA A 48 -9.55 16.08 -0.08
CA ALA A 48 -8.39 16.93 -0.31
C ALA A 48 -7.21 16.60 0.60
N ALA A 49 -7.45 16.25 1.87
CA ALA A 49 -6.41 15.94 2.84
C ALA A 49 -5.60 14.67 2.50
N ILE A 50 -6.20 13.75 1.75
CA ILE A 50 -5.54 12.52 1.28
C ILE A 50 -5.05 12.61 -0.17
N SER A 51 -5.35 13.72 -0.87
CA SER A 51 -4.97 13.89 -2.26
C SER A 51 -3.45 14.03 -2.38
N PRO A 52 -2.79 13.33 -3.32
CA PRO A 52 -1.36 13.49 -3.60
C PRO A 52 -1.09 14.81 -4.35
N LEU A 53 -1.30 15.94 -3.68
CA LEU A 53 -1.04 17.26 -4.24
C LEU A 53 0.45 17.61 -4.20
N PRO A 54 0.94 18.43 -5.14
CA PRO A 54 2.25 19.07 -5.03
C PRO A 54 2.34 19.89 -3.73
N GLU A 55 3.50 19.93 -3.08
CA GLU A 55 3.69 20.62 -1.78
C GLU A 55 3.34 22.12 -1.81
N ASN A 56 3.41 22.75 -2.98
CA ASN A 56 3.09 24.17 -3.15
C ASN A 56 1.59 24.43 -3.42
N VAL A 57 0.73 23.40 -3.41
CA VAL A 57 -0.71 23.50 -3.65
C VAL A 57 -1.47 23.21 -2.35
N PRO A 58 -2.08 24.22 -1.71
CA PRO A 58 -2.81 24.01 -0.46
C PRO A 58 -4.04 23.09 -0.64
N GLU A 59 -4.17 22.08 0.20
CA GLU A 59 -5.29 21.12 0.18
C GLU A 59 -6.64 21.83 0.36
N LEU A 60 -6.70 22.91 1.15
CA LEU A 60 -7.92 23.69 1.33
C LEU A 60 -8.43 24.35 0.03
N MET A 61 -7.52 24.62 -0.92
CA MET A 61 -7.89 25.12 -2.24
C MET A 61 -8.59 24.02 -3.04
N LEU A 62 -8.02 22.80 -3.04
CA LEU A 62 -8.66 21.64 -3.67
C LEU A 62 -10.01 21.34 -3.02
N ALA A 63 -10.09 21.36 -1.69
CA ALA A 63 -11.35 21.13 -0.98
C ALA A 63 -12.43 22.15 -1.39
N SER A 64 -12.07 23.42 -1.57
CA SER A 64 -13.01 24.45 -2.06
C SER A 64 -13.42 24.21 -3.51
N LEU A 65 -12.48 23.79 -4.36
CA LEU A 65 -12.75 23.47 -5.77
C LEU A 65 -13.70 22.28 -5.90
N VAL A 66 -13.43 21.19 -5.18
CA VAL A 66 -14.28 19.98 -5.14
C VAL A 66 -15.66 20.30 -4.57
N ALA A 67 -15.73 21.17 -3.54
CA ALA A 67 -17.00 21.62 -2.99
C ALA A 67 -17.78 22.58 -3.90
N GLY A 68 -17.16 23.12 -4.96
CA GLY A 68 -17.76 24.13 -5.84
C GLY A 68 -18.01 25.49 -5.17
N GLN A 69 -17.47 25.70 -3.96
CA GLN A 69 -17.68 26.91 -3.18
C GLN A 69 -16.52 27.13 -2.20
N ARG A 70 -16.33 28.39 -1.79
CA ARG A 70 -15.34 28.74 -0.76
C ARG A 70 -15.72 28.10 0.57
N LEU A 71 -14.78 27.42 1.21
CA LEU A 71 -14.99 26.89 2.56
C LEU A 71 -15.22 28.03 3.57
N PRO A 72 -16.29 27.97 4.37
CA PRO A 72 -16.50 28.92 5.48
C PRO A 72 -15.39 28.77 6.51
N VAL A 73 -14.79 29.89 6.92
CA VAL A 73 -13.73 29.92 7.94
C VAL A 73 -14.05 30.88 9.06
N VAL A 74 -13.55 30.58 10.26
CA VAL A 74 -13.68 31.41 11.46
C VAL A 74 -12.29 31.83 11.94
N ASP A 75 -12.09 33.15 12.10
CA ASP A 75 -10.86 33.77 12.57
C ASP A 75 -10.84 33.91 14.11
N ASN A 76 -9.65 34.18 14.67
CA ASN A 76 -9.44 34.59 16.08
C ASN A 76 -9.82 33.58 17.19
N VAL A 77 -10.01 32.29 16.87
CA VAL A 77 -10.30 31.26 17.89
C VAL A 77 -9.03 30.54 18.38
N GLY A 78 -8.00 30.47 17.55
CA GLY A 78 -6.71 29.81 17.82
C GLY A 78 -5.60 30.30 16.90
N ARG A 79 -4.50 29.54 16.79
CA ARG A 79 -3.35 29.87 15.92
C ARG A 79 -3.66 29.67 14.43
N HIS A 80 -4.64 28.83 14.11
CA HIS A 80 -5.10 28.57 12.74
C HIS A 80 -6.55 29.05 12.57
N ARG A 81 -6.91 29.41 11.33
CA ARG A 81 -8.31 29.59 10.93
C ARG A 81 -9.04 28.26 11.07
N LEU A 82 -10.24 28.29 11.64
CA LEU A 82 -11.06 27.09 11.79
C LEU A 82 -12.00 26.93 10.60
N ILE A 83 -12.23 25.70 10.15
CA ILE A 83 -13.28 25.43 9.16
C ILE A 83 -14.64 25.48 9.87
N GLY A 84 -15.49 26.45 9.48
CA GLY A 84 -16.73 26.76 10.17
C GLY A 84 -17.79 25.65 10.12
N THR A 85 -17.61 24.67 9.23
CA THR A 85 -18.49 23.52 9.05
C THR A 85 -17.94 22.22 9.61
N ALA A 86 -16.72 22.21 10.19
CA ALA A 86 -16.18 21.03 10.86
C ALA A 86 -17.00 20.69 12.13
N GLU A 87 -17.08 19.40 12.48
CA GLU A 87 -17.81 18.95 13.66
C GLU A 87 -17.01 19.24 14.94
N PHE A 88 -15.70 18.98 14.90
CA PHE A 88 -14.75 19.31 15.95
C PHE A 88 -13.48 19.93 15.38
N ALA A 89 -12.85 20.82 16.16
CA ALA A 89 -11.49 21.31 15.95
C ALA A 89 -10.71 21.20 17.26
N LEU A 90 -9.72 20.32 17.29
CA LEU A 90 -8.79 20.15 18.40
C LEU A 90 -7.58 21.05 18.14
N MET A 91 -7.36 22.04 18.99
CA MET A 91 -6.29 23.03 18.85
C MET A 91 -5.24 22.83 19.92
N GLY A 92 -3.98 22.88 19.52
CA GLY A 92 -2.89 22.71 20.46
C GLY A 92 -1.54 22.76 19.76
N SER A 93 -0.62 21.94 20.24
CA SER A 93 0.75 21.94 19.76
C SER A 93 1.45 20.59 19.92
N VAL A 94 2.51 20.40 19.13
CA VAL A 94 3.41 19.25 19.19
C VAL A 94 4.79 19.78 19.59
N ALA A 95 5.28 19.37 20.74
CA ALA A 95 6.59 19.79 21.24
C ALA A 95 7.72 19.01 20.53
N PRO A 96 8.90 19.61 20.31
CA PRO A 96 10.07 18.87 19.83
C PRO A 96 10.48 17.84 20.88
N ASP A 97 11.00 16.70 20.43
CA ASP A 97 11.58 15.63 21.27
C ASP A 97 10.64 14.94 22.28
N VAL A 98 9.36 15.33 22.35
CA VAL A 98 8.37 14.68 23.22
C VAL A 98 7.62 13.60 22.45
N ARG A 99 7.92 12.34 22.79
CA ARG A 99 7.32 11.17 22.14
C ARG A 99 6.71 10.20 23.17
N LYS A 100 5.72 9.44 22.73
CA LYS A 100 5.11 8.33 23.49
C LYS A 100 4.83 7.17 22.54
N SER A 101 4.84 5.96 23.10
CA SER A 101 4.50 4.75 22.35
C SER A 101 3.05 4.78 21.86
N GLU A 102 2.85 4.57 20.56
CA GLU A 102 1.57 4.31 19.90
C GLU A 102 1.55 2.88 19.36
N GLY A 103 0.37 2.25 19.38
CA GLY A 103 0.17 0.89 18.91
C GLY A 103 0.40 -0.21 19.97
N PRO A 104 0.35 -1.49 19.57
CA PRO A 104 0.06 -1.96 18.21
C PRO A 104 -1.37 -1.59 17.77
N PHE A 105 -1.58 -1.36 16.48
CA PHE A 105 -2.88 -0.99 15.91
C PHE A 105 -3.13 -1.75 14.60
N GLY A 106 -4.37 -2.14 14.31
CA GLY A 106 -4.68 -2.76 13.01
C GLY A 106 -4.52 -1.76 11.89
N ASP A 107 -3.80 -2.13 10.84
CA ASP A 107 -3.52 -1.24 9.71
C ASP A 107 -4.21 -1.69 8.41
N HIS A 108 -4.27 -0.80 7.43
CA HIS A 108 -4.87 -1.02 6.10
C HIS A 108 -4.20 -2.13 5.28
N TYR A 109 -2.98 -2.54 5.66
CA TYR A 109 -2.36 -3.76 5.14
C TYR A 109 -3.06 -5.04 5.62
N GLY A 110 -3.95 -5.00 6.63
CA GLY A 110 -4.59 -6.17 7.22
C GLY A 110 -3.73 -6.90 8.27
N TYR A 111 -2.70 -6.24 8.79
CA TYR A 111 -1.81 -6.73 9.86
C TYR A 111 -1.75 -5.70 10.99
N TYR A 112 -1.28 -6.12 12.16
CA TYR A 112 -0.97 -5.18 13.23
C TYR A 112 0.30 -4.37 12.91
N SER A 113 0.25 -3.06 13.03
CA SER A 113 1.46 -2.24 13.04
C SER A 113 2.26 -2.46 14.33
N LEU A 114 3.59 -2.32 14.23
CA LEU A 114 4.49 -2.39 15.36
C LEU A 114 4.32 -1.16 16.26
N ALA A 115 4.53 -1.36 17.56
CA ALA A 115 4.52 -0.24 18.50
C ALA A 115 5.78 0.61 18.35
N HIS A 116 5.62 1.92 18.16
CA HIS A 116 6.71 2.88 18.01
C HIS A 116 6.40 4.19 18.72
N ASP A 117 7.46 4.95 19.01
CA ASP A 117 7.33 6.26 19.65
C ASP A 117 7.02 7.33 18.62
N TYR A 118 5.88 8.01 18.80
CA TYR A 118 5.45 9.11 17.94
C TYR A 118 5.34 10.42 18.72
N PRO A 119 5.42 11.57 18.03
CA PRO A 119 5.23 12.88 18.66
C PRO A 119 3.90 13.00 19.41
N VAL A 120 3.91 13.74 20.52
CA VAL A 120 2.70 13.95 21.33
C VAL A 120 2.02 15.26 20.95
N PHE A 121 0.75 15.18 20.55
CA PHE A 121 -0.12 16.34 20.39
C PHE A 121 -0.79 16.69 21.71
N SER A 122 -0.45 17.87 22.24
CA SER A 122 -1.02 18.44 23.46
C SER A 122 -2.21 19.32 23.10
N VAL A 123 -3.42 18.89 23.47
CA VAL A 123 -4.67 19.58 23.19
C VAL A 123 -4.92 20.67 24.23
N GLU A 124 -4.94 21.91 23.78
CA GLU A 124 -5.17 23.10 24.62
C GLU A 124 -6.66 23.45 24.69
N LYS A 125 -7.33 23.44 23.53
CA LYS A 125 -8.74 23.81 23.35
C LYS A 125 -9.44 22.88 22.36
N ILE A 126 -10.73 22.66 22.56
CA ILE A 126 -11.60 21.97 21.62
C ILE A 126 -12.77 22.91 21.29
N ALA A 127 -12.99 23.17 20.00
CA ALA A 127 -14.20 23.79 19.51
C ALA A 127 -15.06 22.71 18.84
N HIS A 128 -16.38 22.77 19.00
CA HIS A 128 -17.29 21.83 18.35
C HIS A 128 -18.65 22.47 18.08
N ARG A 129 -19.37 21.90 17.12
CA ARG A 129 -20.76 22.30 16.84
C ARG A 129 -21.68 21.87 17.98
N LYS A 130 -22.81 22.57 18.12
CA LYS A 130 -23.91 22.03 18.93
C LYS A 130 -24.39 20.73 18.28
N ASP A 131 -24.59 19.69 19.07
CA ASP A 131 -25.00 18.35 18.62
C ASP A 131 -24.03 17.73 17.60
N ALA A 132 -22.72 17.95 17.81
CA ALA A 132 -21.67 17.52 16.90
C ALA A 132 -21.62 15.99 16.70
N ILE A 133 -21.34 15.57 15.47
CA ILE A 133 -21.20 14.16 15.07
C ILE A 133 -19.72 13.80 15.02
N TYR A 134 -19.33 12.76 15.75
CA TYR A 134 -17.96 12.27 15.75
C TYR A 134 -17.77 11.26 14.61
N PRO A 135 -17.03 11.59 13.52
CA PRO A 135 -16.73 10.62 12.49
C PRO A 135 -15.72 9.59 13.02
N ALA A 136 -15.95 8.33 12.67
CA ALA A 136 -15.04 7.25 13.00
C ALA A 136 -15.02 6.26 11.84
N THR A 137 -13.87 5.65 11.64
CA THR A 137 -13.66 4.58 10.68
C THR A 137 -12.88 3.45 11.33
N VAL A 138 -12.85 2.30 10.66
CA VAL A 138 -12.04 1.14 11.03
C VAL A 138 -11.25 0.74 9.79
N VAL A 139 -9.96 0.52 9.98
CA VAL A 139 -9.06 0.00 8.94
C VAL A 139 -8.68 -1.45 9.29
N GLY A 140 -8.26 -2.20 8.28
CA GLY A 140 -7.92 -3.61 8.46
C GLY A 140 -7.75 -4.32 7.13
N LYS A 141 -8.11 -5.61 7.09
CA LYS A 141 -8.07 -6.41 5.87
C LYS A 141 -8.94 -5.77 4.79
N PRO A 142 -8.45 -5.61 3.55
CA PRO A 142 -9.22 -5.00 2.48
C PRO A 142 -10.47 -5.84 2.14
N ARG A 143 -11.58 -5.22 1.72
CA ARG A 143 -11.78 -3.79 1.47
C ARG A 143 -12.43 -3.09 2.68
N GLN A 144 -11.90 -1.93 3.10
CA GLN A 144 -12.50 -1.05 4.12
C GLN A 144 -12.81 0.33 3.51
N GLU A 145 -13.28 1.31 4.31
CA GLU A 145 -13.67 2.63 3.80
C GLU A 145 -12.56 3.34 3.01
N ASP A 146 -11.32 3.23 3.49
CA ASP A 146 -10.10 3.74 2.85
C ASP A 146 -9.90 3.21 1.43
N PHE A 147 -10.25 1.95 1.17
CA PHE A 147 -10.23 1.34 -0.16
C PHE A 147 -11.18 2.09 -1.13
N PHE A 148 -12.41 2.38 -0.71
CA PHE A 148 -13.35 3.05 -1.61
C PHE A 148 -12.96 4.50 -1.86
N ILE A 149 -12.44 5.17 -0.83
CA ILE A 149 -11.97 6.54 -0.93
C ILE A 149 -10.73 6.63 -1.85
N GLY A 150 -9.77 5.71 -1.69
CA GLY A 150 -8.54 5.67 -2.49
C GLY A 150 -8.82 5.41 -3.97
N ASP A 151 -9.73 4.47 -4.28
CA ASP A 151 -10.12 4.18 -5.67
C ASP A 151 -10.77 5.40 -6.34
N LEU A 152 -11.73 6.02 -5.65
CA LEU A 152 -12.37 7.24 -6.14
C LEU A 152 -11.35 8.36 -6.40
N LEU A 153 -10.38 8.51 -5.49
CA LEU A 153 -9.35 9.54 -5.60
C LEU A 153 -8.46 9.29 -6.83
N GLN A 154 -8.03 8.06 -7.06
CA GLN A 154 -7.25 7.71 -8.25
C GLN A 154 -8.00 8.00 -9.54
N GLU A 155 -9.28 7.63 -9.61
CA GLU A 155 -10.13 7.92 -10.77
C GLU A 155 -10.28 9.43 -11.01
N LEU A 156 -10.56 10.19 -9.95
CA LEU A 156 -10.71 11.64 -10.02
C LEU A 156 -9.43 12.35 -10.47
N LEU A 157 -8.27 11.86 -10.05
CA LEU A 157 -6.97 12.47 -10.35
C LEU A 157 -6.31 11.92 -11.61
N SER A 158 -6.78 10.80 -12.16
CA SER A 158 -6.24 10.19 -13.39
C SER A 158 -6.09 11.17 -14.57
N PRO A 159 -6.99 12.15 -14.81
CA PRO A 159 -6.82 13.12 -15.90
C PRO A 159 -5.65 14.10 -15.68
N LEU A 160 -5.16 14.23 -14.44
CA LEU A 160 -4.04 15.11 -14.09
C LEU A 160 -2.68 14.43 -14.30
N PHE A 161 -2.60 13.10 -14.35
CA PHE A 161 -1.33 12.40 -14.49
C PHE A 161 -0.56 12.83 -15.76
N PRO A 162 -1.17 12.97 -16.95
CA PRO A 162 -0.45 13.44 -18.14
C PRO A 162 0.05 14.90 -18.05
N LEU A 163 -0.52 15.71 -17.15
CA LEU A 163 -0.06 17.09 -16.93
C LEU A 163 1.20 17.13 -16.07
N VAL A 164 1.30 16.23 -15.08
CA VAL A 164 2.42 16.17 -14.11
C VAL A 164 3.52 15.19 -14.56
N MET A 165 3.13 14.14 -15.29
CA MET A 165 3.97 13.05 -15.80
C MET A 165 3.58 12.72 -17.26
N PRO A 166 3.99 13.52 -18.27
CA PRO A 166 3.47 13.44 -19.64
C PRO A 166 3.71 12.12 -20.40
N ALA A 167 4.66 11.30 -19.92
CA ALA A 167 4.95 9.98 -20.47
C ALA A 167 4.05 8.87 -19.88
N VAL A 168 3.35 9.14 -18.77
CA VAL A 168 2.43 8.20 -18.13
C VAL A 168 1.06 8.33 -18.80
N VAL A 169 0.60 7.24 -19.41
CA VAL A 169 -0.70 7.15 -20.08
C VAL A 169 -1.78 6.75 -19.08
N ASP A 170 -1.46 5.77 -18.24
CA ASP A 170 -2.34 5.25 -17.20
C ASP A 170 -1.51 4.81 -15.99
N LEU A 171 -2.09 4.89 -14.80
CA LEU A 171 -1.45 4.56 -13.53
C LEU A 171 -2.50 4.05 -12.55
N TRP A 172 -2.22 2.91 -11.94
CA TRP A 172 -3.10 2.29 -10.95
C TRP A 172 -2.29 1.75 -9.77
N SER A 173 -2.64 2.18 -8.57
CA SER A 173 -2.13 1.66 -7.30
C SER A 173 -3.17 0.69 -6.74
N TYR A 174 -2.73 -0.52 -6.38
CA TYR A 174 -3.65 -1.59 -5.99
C TYR A 174 -4.02 -1.47 -4.51
N GLY A 175 -5.26 -1.03 -4.23
CA GLY A 175 -5.79 -0.88 -2.87
C GLY A 175 -5.80 -2.19 -2.07
N GLU A 176 -5.86 -3.34 -2.75
CA GLU A 176 -5.76 -4.67 -2.14
C GLU A 176 -4.42 -4.90 -1.44
N THR A 177 -3.42 -4.07 -1.77
CA THR A 177 -2.06 -4.13 -1.24
C THR A 177 -1.74 -2.91 -0.36
N GLY A 178 -2.77 -2.18 0.08
CA GLY A 178 -2.63 -0.94 0.83
C GLY A 178 -2.15 0.25 -0.02
N TYR A 179 -2.38 0.21 -1.34
CA TYR A 179 -1.94 1.20 -2.35
C TYR A 179 -0.43 1.35 -2.54
N HIS A 180 0.38 1.23 -1.48
CA HIS A 180 1.82 1.50 -1.54
C HIS A 180 2.66 0.26 -1.83
N SER A 181 2.15 -0.97 -1.68
CA SER A 181 2.97 -2.15 -1.96
C SER A 181 3.10 -2.46 -3.45
N LEU A 182 2.06 -2.22 -4.25
CA LEU A 182 2.06 -2.46 -5.69
C LEU A 182 1.39 -1.33 -6.46
N GLY A 183 2.07 -0.87 -7.51
CA GLY A 183 1.49 -0.06 -8.58
C GLY A 183 1.78 -0.64 -9.95
N ALA A 184 0.98 -0.24 -10.94
CA ALA A 184 1.24 -0.52 -12.35
C ALA A 184 1.02 0.74 -13.19
N ALA A 185 1.76 0.88 -14.29
CA ALA A 185 1.66 2.02 -15.19
C ALA A 185 1.77 1.60 -16.65
N VAL A 186 0.94 2.22 -17.49
CA VAL A 186 1.12 2.23 -18.95
C VAL A 186 1.86 3.51 -19.31
N VAL A 187 2.98 3.40 -20.02
CA VAL A 187 3.82 4.54 -20.37
C VAL A 187 4.09 4.62 -21.86
N ARG A 188 4.36 5.81 -22.38
CA ARG A 188 4.79 5.97 -23.77
C ARG A 188 6.25 5.59 -23.91
N GLN A 189 6.56 4.84 -24.96
CA GLN A 189 7.93 4.66 -25.44
C GLN A 189 8.10 5.25 -26.84
N ARG A 190 9.06 6.16 -26.97
CA ARG A 190 9.51 6.74 -28.24
C ARG A 190 10.75 6.04 -28.77
N TYR A 191 11.52 5.45 -27.86
CA TYR A 191 12.71 4.65 -28.14
C TYR A 191 12.84 3.57 -27.07
N ALA A 192 13.59 2.52 -27.40
CA ALA A 192 13.74 1.36 -26.53
C ALA A 192 14.20 1.76 -25.12
N ARG A 193 13.50 1.23 -24.11
CA ARG A 193 13.80 1.36 -22.67
C ARG A 193 13.55 2.75 -22.08
N GLU A 194 12.90 3.65 -22.82
CA GLU A 194 12.47 4.96 -22.29
C GLU A 194 11.57 4.81 -21.04
N ALA A 195 10.80 3.72 -20.96
CA ALA A 195 9.89 3.42 -19.84
C ALA A 195 10.56 3.50 -18.46
N MET A 196 11.87 3.24 -18.36
CA MET A 196 12.60 3.34 -17.10
C MET A 196 12.67 4.79 -16.57
N ALA A 197 12.74 5.79 -17.45
CA ALA A 197 12.68 7.20 -17.02
C ALA A 197 11.30 7.53 -16.42
N SER A 198 10.22 6.98 -16.99
CA SER A 198 8.88 7.10 -16.42
C SER A 198 8.76 6.38 -15.07
N ALA A 199 9.38 5.21 -14.92
CA ALA A 199 9.42 4.50 -13.63
C ALA A 199 10.09 5.34 -12.54
N PHE A 200 11.26 5.96 -12.82
CA PHE A 200 11.89 6.89 -11.87
C PHE A 200 11.04 8.12 -11.58
N ARG A 201 10.36 8.66 -12.59
CA ARG A 201 9.45 9.80 -12.42
C ARG A 201 8.31 9.46 -11.46
N ILE A 202 7.70 8.28 -11.60
CA ILE A 202 6.62 7.78 -10.73
C ILE A 202 7.15 7.57 -9.31
N LEU A 203 8.25 6.83 -9.16
CA LEU A 203 8.84 6.53 -7.85
C LEU A 203 9.48 7.75 -7.16
N GLY A 204 9.57 8.89 -7.85
CA GLY A 204 10.01 10.17 -7.29
C GLY A 204 8.87 11.15 -6.99
N GLU A 205 7.61 10.81 -7.29
CA GLU A 205 6.48 11.74 -7.19
C GLU A 205 5.69 11.57 -5.91
N GLY A 206 5.75 12.54 -4.99
CA GLY A 206 4.85 12.64 -3.84
C GLY A 206 4.56 11.31 -3.15
N GLN A 207 3.27 10.96 -3.02
CA GLN A 207 2.82 9.70 -2.42
C GLN A 207 3.19 8.44 -3.24
N LEU A 208 3.39 8.56 -4.56
CA LEU A 208 3.78 7.44 -5.42
C LEU A 208 5.23 6.99 -5.17
N SER A 209 6.04 7.83 -4.51
CA SER A 209 7.36 7.42 -4.03
C SER A 209 7.32 6.31 -2.98
N LEU A 210 6.16 6.09 -2.33
CA LEU A 210 5.98 4.99 -1.38
C LEU A 210 5.81 3.63 -2.08
N THR A 211 5.49 3.59 -3.38
CA THR A 211 5.32 2.36 -4.16
C THR A 211 6.53 1.41 -4.02
N LYS A 212 6.34 0.24 -3.42
CA LYS A 212 7.39 -0.77 -3.21
C LYS A 212 7.72 -1.50 -4.52
N PHE A 213 6.70 -1.96 -5.24
CA PHE A 213 6.90 -2.67 -6.51
C PHE A 213 6.07 -2.02 -7.62
N LEU A 214 6.72 -1.72 -8.75
CA LEU A 214 6.07 -1.06 -9.89
C LEU A 214 6.16 -1.93 -11.14
N LEU A 215 5.01 -2.28 -11.70
CA LEU A 215 4.89 -2.91 -13.00
C LEU A 215 4.78 -1.84 -14.10
N VAL A 216 5.52 -1.96 -15.19
CA VAL A 216 5.47 -0.96 -16.28
C VAL A 216 5.30 -1.64 -17.63
N THR A 217 4.30 -1.20 -18.38
CA THR A 217 4.05 -1.63 -19.76
C THR A 217 4.08 -0.41 -20.68
N ASP A 218 4.30 -0.63 -21.98
CA ASP A 218 4.25 0.42 -23.01
C ASP A 218 3.04 0.31 -23.95
N GLU A 219 2.42 -0.86 -24.00
CA GLU A 219 1.13 -1.09 -24.63
C GLU A 219 0.01 -1.00 -23.59
N TYR A 220 -1.16 -0.52 -24.04
CA TYR A 220 -2.33 -0.40 -23.17
C TYR A 220 -2.82 -1.76 -22.73
N VAL A 221 -3.00 -1.90 -21.42
CA VAL A 221 -3.72 -2.98 -20.76
C VAL A 221 -4.53 -2.34 -19.63
N ASP A 222 -5.76 -2.81 -19.41
CA ASP A 222 -6.56 -2.34 -18.28
C ASP A 222 -5.87 -2.76 -16.97
N LEU A 223 -5.28 -1.77 -16.28
CA LEU A 223 -4.51 -1.98 -15.06
C LEU A 223 -5.37 -2.49 -13.89
N LYS A 224 -6.70 -2.27 -13.94
CA LYS A 224 -7.64 -2.80 -12.93
C LYS A 224 -7.84 -4.31 -13.09
N ASN A 225 -7.65 -4.85 -14.30
CA ASN A 225 -7.65 -6.29 -14.54
C ASN A 225 -6.23 -6.86 -14.32
N PHE A 226 -5.88 -7.06 -13.05
CA PHE A 226 -4.53 -7.49 -12.68
C PHE A 226 -4.08 -8.79 -13.38
N ARG A 227 -4.98 -9.75 -13.62
CA ARG A 227 -4.63 -10.99 -14.36
C ARG A 227 -4.19 -10.65 -15.78
N ALA A 228 -4.90 -9.77 -16.48
CA ALA A 228 -4.52 -9.32 -17.80
C ALA A 228 -3.21 -8.51 -17.77
N THR A 229 -3.03 -7.63 -16.78
CA THR A 229 -1.80 -6.86 -16.59
C THR A 229 -0.58 -7.78 -16.38
N LEU A 230 -0.71 -8.78 -15.50
CA LEU A 230 0.37 -9.72 -15.20
C LEU A 230 0.71 -10.59 -16.42
N VAL A 231 -0.29 -11.14 -17.11
CA VAL A 231 -0.09 -11.90 -18.36
C VAL A 231 0.62 -11.03 -19.41
N HIS A 232 0.13 -9.81 -19.63
CA HIS A 232 0.71 -8.88 -20.59
C HIS A 232 2.20 -8.62 -20.32
N LEU A 233 2.55 -8.38 -19.04
CA LEU A 233 3.92 -8.17 -18.61
C LEU A 233 4.78 -9.42 -18.79
N LEU A 234 4.31 -10.59 -18.34
CA LEU A 234 5.06 -11.85 -18.40
C LEU A 234 5.28 -12.35 -19.84
N GLU A 235 4.40 -12.01 -20.79
CA GLU A 235 4.60 -12.29 -22.22
C GLU A 235 5.77 -11.50 -22.84
N ARG A 236 6.09 -10.32 -22.29
CA ARG A 236 6.96 -9.31 -22.92
C ARG A 236 8.30 -9.11 -22.20
N THR A 237 8.34 -9.33 -20.90
CA THR A 237 9.53 -9.06 -20.08
C THR A 237 10.70 -10.00 -20.39
N ASN A 238 11.95 -9.55 -20.40
CA ASN A 238 13.12 -10.41 -20.16
C ASN A 238 13.70 -10.09 -18.77
N PRO A 239 13.48 -10.90 -17.72
CA PRO A 239 13.91 -10.57 -16.36
C PRO A 239 15.43 -10.34 -16.21
N GLU A 240 16.25 -10.87 -17.13
CA GLU A 240 17.69 -10.63 -17.15
C GLU A 240 18.07 -9.18 -17.44
N THR A 241 17.16 -8.40 -18.03
CA THR A 241 17.34 -6.97 -18.32
C THR A 241 16.24 -6.09 -17.75
N ASP A 242 15.05 -6.63 -17.52
CA ASP A 242 13.82 -5.86 -17.34
C ASP A 242 13.25 -5.93 -15.90
N LEU A 243 13.87 -6.71 -15.02
CA LEU A 243 13.60 -6.70 -13.59
C LEU A 243 14.71 -5.95 -12.85
N TYR A 244 14.35 -4.84 -12.21
CA TYR A 244 15.25 -4.00 -11.45
C TYR A 244 14.88 -4.06 -9.97
N VAL A 245 15.88 -4.32 -9.13
CA VAL A 245 15.75 -4.30 -7.67
C VAL A 245 16.71 -3.24 -7.12
N PHE A 246 16.17 -2.35 -6.30
CA PHE A 246 16.89 -1.24 -5.68
C PHE A 246 16.90 -1.42 -4.16
N SER A 247 18.02 -1.94 -3.64
CA SER A 247 18.23 -2.12 -2.21
C SER A 247 18.59 -0.82 -1.47
N ASN A 248 18.43 -0.79 -0.15
CA ASN A 248 18.88 0.29 0.75
C ASN A 248 18.17 1.62 0.50
N LEU A 249 16.85 1.59 0.38
CA LEU A 249 16.01 2.76 0.17
C LEU A 249 15.20 3.10 1.41
N SER A 250 14.74 4.35 1.46
CA SER A 250 13.64 4.72 2.36
C SER A 250 12.38 3.97 1.93
N MET A 251 11.62 3.47 2.91
CA MET A 251 10.35 2.78 2.69
C MET A 251 9.22 3.41 3.51
N ASP A 252 7.97 3.07 3.17
CA ASP A 252 6.80 3.39 3.98
C ASP A 252 7.02 2.95 5.44
N THR A 253 6.72 3.82 6.39
CA THR A 253 6.82 3.57 7.83
C THR A 253 6.01 2.34 8.25
N LEU A 254 4.94 2.05 7.52
CA LEU A 254 4.01 0.95 7.81
C LEU A 254 4.41 -0.37 7.09
N ASP A 255 5.36 -0.33 6.15
CA ASP A 255 5.83 -1.55 5.50
C ASP A 255 6.74 -2.35 6.45
N TYR A 256 6.19 -3.43 6.99
CA TYR A 256 6.86 -4.33 7.92
C TYR A 256 7.74 -5.39 7.24
N THR A 257 7.76 -5.45 5.89
CA THR A 257 8.56 -6.42 5.15
C THR A 257 10.04 -6.03 5.07
N GLY A 258 10.32 -4.74 5.28
CA GLY A 258 11.67 -4.19 5.32
C GLY A 258 12.50 -4.70 6.51
N PRO A 259 13.84 -4.55 6.45
CA PRO A 259 14.74 -4.94 7.54
C PRO A 259 14.51 -4.12 8.82
N GLU A 260 14.07 -2.87 8.68
CA GLU A 260 13.80 -1.94 9.79
C GLU A 260 12.75 -0.91 9.35
N VAL A 261 12.11 -0.24 10.31
CA VAL A 261 11.16 0.86 10.04
C VAL A 261 11.80 1.93 9.15
N ASN A 262 11.06 2.34 8.12
CA ASN A 262 11.48 3.31 7.10
C ASN A 262 12.64 2.84 6.19
N LYS A 263 13.10 1.58 6.27
CA LYS A 263 14.15 1.04 5.40
C LYS A 263 13.63 -0.16 4.62
N GLY A 264 14.04 -0.30 3.37
CA GLY A 264 13.67 -1.45 2.54
C GLY A 264 14.27 -1.37 1.14
N SER A 265 13.62 -2.03 0.20
CA SER A 265 13.99 -2.02 -1.21
C SER A 265 12.77 -1.87 -2.11
N LYS A 266 13.00 -1.35 -3.31
CA LYS A 266 11.96 -1.22 -4.34
C LYS A 266 12.26 -2.11 -5.53
N GLY A 267 11.23 -2.50 -6.25
CA GLY A 267 11.36 -3.20 -7.52
C GLY A 267 10.62 -2.51 -8.66
N VAL A 268 11.19 -2.58 -9.86
CA VAL A 268 10.52 -2.17 -11.10
C VAL A 268 10.63 -3.34 -12.07
N TRP A 269 9.49 -3.81 -12.58
CA TRP A 269 9.43 -4.88 -13.56
C TRP A 269 8.80 -4.38 -14.85
N LEU A 270 9.58 -4.39 -15.93
CA LEU A 270 9.17 -3.92 -17.25
C LEU A 270 8.67 -5.09 -18.11
N GLY A 271 7.53 -4.90 -18.78
CA GLY A 271 7.00 -5.78 -19.83
C GLY A 271 6.75 -4.96 -21.09
N LEU A 272 7.77 -4.87 -21.95
CA LEU A 272 7.83 -3.86 -23.01
C LEU A 272 7.87 -4.46 -24.41
N GLY A 273 7.28 -3.75 -25.37
CA GLY A 273 7.32 -4.11 -26.78
C GLY A 273 6.51 -5.37 -27.11
N PRO A 274 6.82 -6.04 -28.24
CA PRO A 274 6.07 -7.22 -28.65
C PRO A 274 6.31 -8.41 -27.72
N ALA A 275 5.31 -9.29 -27.60
CA ALA A 275 5.44 -10.53 -26.85
C ALA A 275 6.65 -11.35 -27.34
N VAL A 276 7.49 -11.81 -26.41
CA VAL A 276 8.71 -12.59 -26.66
C VAL A 276 8.54 -14.07 -26.34
N ARG A 277 7.39 -14.45 -25.77
CA ARG A 277 7.04 -15.84 -25.45
C ARG A 277 5.54 -16.06 -25.47
N GLN A 278 5.14 -17.33 -25.58
CA GLN A 278 3.81 -17.79 -25.20
C GLN A 278 3.88 -18.34 -23.77
N LEU A 279 2.90 -17.99 -22.94
CA LEU A 279 2.89 -18.40 -21.54
C LEU A 279 2.27 -19.79 -21.35
N PRO A 280 2.84 -20.63 -20.47
CA PRO A 280 2.21 -21.90 -20.09
C PRO A 280 0.89 -21.63 -19.36
N GLN A 281 -0.12 -22.45 -19.66
CA GLN A 281 -1.48 -22.29 -19.11
C GLN A 281 -1.84 -23.38 -18.10
N GLU A 282 -1.17 -24.54 -18.16
CA GLU A 282 -1.40 -25.68 -17.29
C GLU A 282 -0.06 -26.20 -16.77
N PHE A 283 -0.01 -26.55 -15.49
CA PHE A 283 1.14 -27.21 -14.89
C PHE A 283 0.86 -28.71 -14.75
N ARG A 284 1.79 -29.53 -15.24
CA ARG A 284 1.74 -30.99 -15.06
C ARG A 284 3.16 -31.50 -14.83
N SER A 285 3.38 -32.13 -13.69
CA SER A 285 4.64 -32.81 -13.37
C SER A 285 4.34 -34.11 -12.62
N ALA A 286 5.14 -35.14 -12.88
CA ALA A 286 5.04 -36.41 -12.16
C ALA A 286 5.68 -36.33 -10.76
N GLU A 287 6.63 -35.41 -10.58
CA GLU A 287 7.35 -35.18 -9.33
C GLU A 287 7.26 -33.70 -8.96
N LEU A 288 7.20 -33.40 -7.67
CA LEU A 288 7.28 -32.05 -7.12
C LEU A 288 8.58 -31.88 -6.35
N PRO A 289 9.09 -30.63 -6.19
CA PRO A 289 10.26 -30.41 -5.35
C PRO A 289 9.94 -30.79 -3.91
N GLN A 290 10.96 -31.17 -3.14
CA GLN A 290 10.80 -31.52 -1.73
C GLN A 290 10.05 -30.41 -0.96
N GLY A 291 9.07 -30.81 -0.14
CA GLY A 291 8.28 -29.89 0.68
C GLY A 291 7.19 -29.12 -0.07
N VAL A 292 7.09 -29.28 -1.39
CA VAL A 292 5.99 -28.75 -2.20
C VAL A 292 4.95 -29.86 -2.39
N SER A 293 3.71 -29.60 -2.01
CA SER A 293 2.58 -30.52 -2.18
C SER A 293 1.50 -29.96 -3.11
N THR A 294 1.46 -28.65 -3.27
CA THR A 294 0.40 -27.92 -3.98
C THR A 294 1.01 -26.97 -4.99
N VAL A 295 0.52 -27.03 -6.23
CA VAL A 295 0.90 -26.12 -7.31
C VAL A 295 -0.35 -25.68 -8.03
N HIS A 296 -0.65 -24.39 -7.96
CA HIS A 296 -1.77 -23.77 -8.65
C HIS A 296 -1.28 -22.86 -9.77
N VAL A 297 -2.01 -22.86 -10.88
CA VAL A 297 -1.86 -21.82 -11.89
C VAL A 297 -2.74 -20.65 -11.47
N PHE A 298 -2.12 -19.51 -11.11
CA PHE A 298 -2.90 -18.30 -10.88
C PHE A 298 -3.40 -17.78 -12.23
N CYS A 299 -2.49 -17.42 -13.13
CA CYS A 299 -2.78 -17.04 -14.51
C CYS A 299 -1.70 -17.64 -15.42
N PRO A 300 -1.86 -17.59 -16.76
CA PRO A 300 -0.80 -18.02 -17.66
C PRO A 300 0.55 -17.41 -17.25
N GLY A 301 1.58 -18.26 -17.13
CA GLY A 301 2.94 -17.86 -16.76
C GLY A 301 3.20 -17.58 -15.28
N CYS A 302 2.20 -17.66 -14.40
CA CYS A 302 2.35 -17.47 -12.95
C CYS A 302 1.84 -18.67 -12.15
N LEU A 303 2.75 -19.33 -11.41
CA LEU A 303 2.40 -20.36 -10.43
C LEU A 303 2.29 -19.79 -9.02
N VAL A 304 1.46 -20.43 -8.19
CA VAL A 304 1.50 -20.31 -6.73
C VAL A 304 1.76 -21.69 -6.15
N VAL A 305 2.78 -21.81 -5.30
CA VAL A 305 3.21 -23.08 -4.72
C VAL A 305 3.30 -22.98 -3.20
N ASP A 306 3.01 -24.09 -2.51
CA ASP A 306 3.36 -24.20 -1.09
C ASP A 306 4.85 -24.50 -0.90
N ALA A 307 5.28 -24.33 0.34
CA ALA A 307 6.55 -24.82 0.84
C ALA A 307 6.44 -24.97 2.37
N PRO A 308 7.43 -25.61 3.04
CA PRO A 308 7.55 -25.56 4.49
C PRO A 308 7.56 -24.12 5.01
N ALA A 309 7.26 -23.90 6.29
CA ALA A 309 7.24 -22.56 6.86
C ALA A 309 8.61 -21.87 6.69
N TYR A 310 8.61 -20.54 6.51
CA TYR A 310 9.84 -19.77 6.33
C TYR A 310 10.86 -19.99 7.46
N ALA A 311 10.38 -20.14 8.70
CA ALA A 311 11.22 -20.40 9.87
C ALA A 311 12.02 -21.71 9.78
N ASP A 312 11.47 -22.72 9.10
CA ASP A 312 12.07 -24.05 8.98
C ASP A 312 13.00 -24.12 7.75
N GLU A 313 12.58 -23.49 6.64
CA GLU A 313 13.37 -23.43 5.40
C GLU A 313 13.36 -22.00 4.81
N PRO A 314 14.28 -21.11 5.25
CA PRO A 314 14.35 -19.74 4.73
C PRO A 314 14.82 -19.70 3.26
N ASP A 315 15.69 -20.62 2.83
CA ASP A 315 16.26 -20.64 1.47
C ASP A 315 15.35 -21.33 0.42
N VAL A 316 14.09 -21.60 0.75
CA VAL A 316 13.17 -22.34 -0.13
C VAL A 316 12.95 -21.66 -1.47
N GLY A 317 12.88 -20.33 -1.50
CA GLY A 317 12.69 -19.56 -2.74
C GLY A 317 13.82 -19.82 -3.73
N ALA A 318 15.07 -19.81 -3.26
CA ALA A 318 16.25 -20.11 -4.06
C ALA A 318 16.27 -21.55 -4.57
N ARG A 319 15.77 -22.50 -3.77
CA ARG A 319 15.65 -23.92 -4.16
C ARG A 319 14.57 -24.12 -5.23
N ILE A 320 13.40 -23.53 -5.04
CA ILE A 320 12.27 -23.59 -5.99
C ILE A 320 12.67 -22.97 -7.33
N ALA A 321 13.38 -21.84 -7.31
CA ALA A 321 13.89 -21.19 -8.52
C ALA A 321 14.78 -22.10 -9.39
N LYS A 322 15.47 -23.06 -8.77
CA LYS A 322 16.36 -24.01 -9.47
C LYS A 322 15.67 -25.33 -9.85
N ALA A 323 14.40 -25.51 -9.51
CA ALA A 323 13.66 -26.72 -9.83
C ALA A 323 13.35 -26.79 -11.33
N GLY A 324 13.97 -27.74 -12.04
CA GLY A 324 13.88 -27.84 -13.50
C GLY A 324 12.47 -28.03 -14.07
N MET A 325 11.52 -28.52 -13.27
CA MET A 325 10.11 -28.66 -13.68
C MET A 325 9.38 -27.32 -13.83
N PHE A 326 9.89 -26.24 -13.23
CA PHE A 326 9.30 -24.91 -13.33
C PHE A 326 10.02 -24.02 -14.36
N LYS A 327 11.00 -24.54 -15.10
CA LYS A 327 11.86 -23.76 -16.01
C LYS A 327 11.10 -22.94 -17.06
N ASP A 328 9.92 -23.40 -17.47
CA ASP A 328 9.11 -22.78 -18.53
C ASP A 328 8.12 -21.73 -17.98
N TRP A 329 8.06 -21.56 -16.66
CA TRP A 329 7.20 -20.59 -15.98
C TRP A 329 7.98 -19.32 -15.65
N PRO A 330 7.59 -18.14 -16.17
CA PRO A 330 8.31 -16.90 -15.87
C PRO A 330 8.27 -16.47 -14.39
N LEU A 331 7.15 -16.71 -13.70
CA LEU A 331 6.92 -16.29 -12.33
C LEU A 331 6.37 -17.45 -11.47
N ILE A 332 6.91 -17.56 -10.26
CA ILE A 332 6.43 -18.45 -9.21
C ILE A 332 6.28 -17.63 -7.93
N VAL A 333 5.15 -17.75 -7.25
CA VAL A 333 4.94 -17.19 -5.92
C VAL A 333 4.92 -18.34 -4.92
N VAL A 334 5.76 -18.26 -3.88
CA VAL A 334 5.74 -19.21 -2.76
C VAL A 334 4.85 -18.64 -1.67
N SER A 335 3.91 -19.43 -1.16
CA SER A 335 2.97 -19.00 -0.12
C SER A 335 2.72 -20.12 0.88
N ASP A 336 2.47 -19.75 2.14
CA ASP A 336 2.03 -20.73 3.16
C ASP A 336 0.56 -21.13 2.97
N GLU A 337 -0.18 -20.39 2.13
CA GLU A 337 -1.63 -20.50 1.96
C GLU A 337 -2.00 -20.46 0.47
N PRO A 338 -1.47 -21.39 -0.36
CA PRO A 338 -1.59 -21.32 -1.81
C PRO A 338 -3.04 -21.37 -2.30
N ASP A 339 -3.90 -22.18 -1.64
CA ASP A 339 -5.32 -22.29 -1.96
C ASP A 339 -6.06 -20.96 -1.77
N ARG A 340 -5.81 -20.27 -0.64
CA ARG A 340 -6.38 -18.95 -0.37
C ARG A 340 -5.84 -17.93 -1.37
N ALA A 341 -4.54 -17.93 -1.60
CA ALA A 341 -3.90 -16.99 -2.52
C ALA A 341 -4.50 -17.03 -3.93
N VAL A 342 -4.87 -18.21 -4.46
CA VAL A 342 -5.46 -18.32 -5.81
C VAL A 342 -6.98 -18.20 -5.87
N SER A 343 -7.68 -18.19 -4.72
CA SER A 343 -9.16 -18.18 -4.70
C SER A 343 -9.76 -16.92 -5.32
N SER A 344 -9.03 -15.80 -5.28
CA SER A 344 -9.42 -14.53 -5.90
C SER A 344 -8.21 -13.68 -6.27
N VAL A 345 -8.41 -12.66 -7.11
CA VAL A 345 -7.36 -11.66 -7.41
C VAL A 345 -6.98 -10.87 -6.17
N ILE A 346 -7.96 -10.57 -5.30
CA ILE A 346 -7.73 -9.86 -4.04
C ILE A 346 -6.79 -10.66 -3.14
N ASN A 347 -7.07 -11.95 -2.95
CA ASN A 347 -6.23 -12.82 -2.12
C ASN A 347 -4.82 -12.98 -2.70
N PHE A 348 -4.68 -13.06 -4.03
CA PHE A 348 -3.37 -13.14 -4.67
C PHE A 348 -2.56 -11.87 -4.43
N LEU A 349 -3.17 -10.70 -4.68
CA LEU A 349 -2.54 -9.40 -4.51
C LEU A 349 -2.12 -9.18 -3.07
N TRP A 350 -3.05 -9.40 -2.13
CA TRP A 350 -2.82 -9.22 -0.71
C TRP A 350 -1.74 -10.16 -0.19
N THR A 351 -1.88 -11.47 -0.43
CA THR A 351 -0.90 -12.47 0.04
C THR A 351 0.49 -12.23 -0.55
N THR A 352 0.57 -11.92 -1.84
CA THR A 352 1.86 -11.73 -2.51
C THR A 352 2.50 -10.43 -2.07
N PHE A 353 1.90 -9.28 -2.42
CA PHE A 353 2.59 -7.99 -2.38
C PHE A 353 2.67 -7.36 -0.99
N THR A 354 1.89 -7.84 -0.01
CA THR A 354 2.05 -7.40 1.39
C THR A 354 3.12 -8.19 2.15
N ARG A 355 3.54 -9.37 1.67
CA ARG A 355 4.44 -10.29 2.39
C ARG A 355 5.85 -10.39 1.80
N PHE A 356 6.19 -9.60 0.79
CA PHE A 356 7.54 -9.63 0.19
C PHE A 356 8.25 -8.28 0.19
N GLU A 357 9.56 -8.35 0.35
CA GLU A 357 10.55 -7.28 0.18
C GLU A 357 11.43 -7.60 -1.06
N PRO A 358 11.52 -6.70 -2.07
CA PRO A 358 12.13 -7.04 -3.36
C PRO A 358 13.59 -7.55 -3.32
N ALA A 359 14.42 -7.09 -2.39
CA ALA A 359 15.84 -7.43 -2.30
C ALA A 359 16.11 -8.68 -1.45
N ALA A 360 15.17 -9.07 -0.57
CA ALA A 360 15.27 -10.21 0.32
C ALA A 360 14.48 -11.42 -0.18
N ASP A 361 13.37 -11.19 -0.91
CA ASP A 361 12.40 -12.24 -1.22
C ASP A 361 12.28 -12.57 -2.73
N ILE A 362 13.06 -11.90 -3.58
CA ILE A 362 13.14 -12.25 -5.02
C ILE A 362 14.32 -13.19 -5.26
N TYR A 363 14.01 -14.35 -5.83
CA TYR A 363 14.98 -15.35 -6.25
C TYR A 363 14.85 -15.63 -7.74
N ALA A 364 15.89 -16.22 -8.32
CA ALA A 364 15.95 -16.55 -9.74
C ALA A 364 16.72 -17.85 -9.94
N SER A 365 16.48 -18.54 -11.05
CA SER A 365 17.18 -19.80 -11.35
C SER A 365 18.69 -19.61 -11.40
N ARG A 366 19.11 -18.41 -11.82
CA ARG A 366 20.47 -17.91 -11.81
C ARG A 366 20.46 -16.40 -11.60
N THR A 367 21.39 -15.92 -10.78
CA THR A 367 21.61 -14.49 -10.53
C THR A 367 23.06 -14.15 -10.82
N ASN A 368 23.30 -13.19 -11.72
CA ASN A 368 24.65 -12.75 -12.11
C ASN A 368 24.74 -11.22 -12.14
N ILE A 369 25.95 -10.66 -11.99
CA ILE A 369 26.17 -9.22 -12.17
C ILE A 369 26.71 -8.97 -13.58
N VAL A 370 25.97 -8.21 -14.39
CA VAL A 370 26.33 -7.81 -15.75
C VAL A 370 26.42 -6.28 -15.80
N ARG A 371 27.64 -5.72 -15.96
CA ARG A 371 27.85 -4.25 -16.02
C ARG A 371 27.22 -3.49 -14.83
N HIS A 372 27.29 -4.07 -13.62
CA HIS A 372 26.65 -3.60 -12.38
C HIS A 372 25.12 -3.74 -12.29
N HIS A 373 24.48 -4.35 -13.29
CA HIS A 373 23.09 -4.78 -13.17
C HIS A 373 23.04 -6.20 -12.62
N VAL A 374 22.25 -6.42 -11.57
CA VAL A 374 21.91 -7.77 -11.12
C VAL A 374 20.88 -8.34 -12.09
N SER A 375 21.27 -9.38 -12.82
CA SER A 375 20.49 -10.03 -13.86
C SER A 375 19.87 -11.31 -13.30
N TYR A 376 18.55 -11.48 -13.50
CA TYR A 376 17.75 -12.57 -12.96
C TYR A 376 17.27 -13.48 -14.10
N SER A 377 17.72 -14.73 -14.14
CA SER A 377 17.23 -15.71 -15.11
C SER A 377 15.91 -16.32 -14.63
N ALA A 378 14.91 -16.43 -15.51
CA ALA A 378 13.64 -17.09 -15.20
C ALA A 378 13.82 -18.58 -14.80
N PRO A 379 12.90 -19.19 -14.02
CA PRO A 379 11.79 -18.56 -13.30
C PRO A 379 12.29 -17.52 -12.28
N VAL A 380 11.55 -16.41 -12.17
CA VAL A 380 11.64 -15.50 -11.03
C VAL A 380 10.70 -16.03 -9.94
N VAL A 381 11.19 -16.11 -8.72
CA VAL A 381 10.43 -16.55 -7.55
C VAL A 381 10.24 -15.37 -6.61
N ILE A 382 9.00 -15.14 -6.18
CA ILE A 382 8.67 -14.24 -5.06
C ILE A 382 8.31 -15.12 -3.87
N ASP A 383 9.09 -15.03 -2.78
CA ASP A 383 8.75 -15.69 -1.53
C ASP A 383 7.79 -14.81 -0.72
N ALA A 384 6.49 -15.13 -0.77
CA ALA A 384 5.43 -14.42 -0.09
C ALA A 384 4.93 -15.15 1.17
N ARG A 385 5.72 -16.08 1.71
CA ARG A 385 5.46 -16.70 3.01
C ARG A 385 5.53 -15.68 4.14
N MET A 386 4.85 -15.94 5.24
CA MET A 386 4.99 -15.18 6.49
C MET A 386 6.37 -15.41 7.09
N LYS A 387 7.06 -14.32 7.40
CA LYS A 387 8.35 -14.36 8.08
C LYS A 387 8.14 -14.23 9.59
N PRO A 388 8.98 -14.85 10.44
CA PRO A 388 8.84 -14.77 11.90
C PRO A 388 8.87 -13.34 12.47
N SER A 389 9.51 -12.40 11.78
CA SER A 389 9.57 -10.99 12.16
C SER A 389 8.30 -10.21 11.83
N TYR A 390 7.45 -10.73 10.94
CA TYR A 390 6.26 -10.01 10.51
C TYR A 390 5.23 -9.96 11.63
N PRO A 391 4.48 -8.85 11.73
CA PRO A 391 3.37 -8.78 12.65
C PRO A 391 2.29 -9.80 12.29
N ALA A 392 1.49 -10.15 13.30
CA ALA A 392 0.35 -11.01 13.11
C ALA A 392 -0.68 -10.37 12.17
N GLU A 393 -1.33 -11.21 11.37
CA GLU A 393 -2.54 -10.85 10.62
C GLU A 393 -3.60 -10.30 11.60
N LEU A 394 -4.30 -9.25 11.19
CA LEU A 394 -5.31 -8.59 12.02
C LEU A 394 -6.45 -9.58 12.30
N SER A 395 -6.90 -9.64 13.56
CA SER A 395 -8.07 -10.44 13.94
C SER A 395 -9.05 -9.59 14.73
N CYS A 396 -10.33 -9.88 14.56
CA CYS A 396 -11.40 -9.24 15.31
C CYS A 396 -11.58 -9.96 16.64
N ARG A 397 -11.58 -9.20 17.74
CA ARG A 397 -11.84 -9.77 19.06
C ARG A 397 -13.25 -10.40 19.13
N PRO A 398 -13.39 -11.66 19.59
CA PRO A 398 -14.69 -12.35 19.58
C PRO A 398 -15.80 -11.65 20.36
N ASP A 399 -15.46 -10.97 21.46
CA ASP A 399 -16.43 -10.20 22.24
C ASP A 399 -16.91 -8.95 21.50
N ILE A 400 -16.02 -8.31 20.73
CA ILE A 400 -16.36 -7.16 19.89
C ILE A 400 -17.19 -7.59 18.68
N ALA A 401 -16.80 -8.64 17.98
CA ALA A 401 -17.56 -9.20 16.85
C ALA A 401 -19.01 -9.54 17.27
N ARG A 402 -19.17 -10.17 18.44
CA ARG A 402 -20.49 -10.47 19.00
C ARG A 402 -21.29 -9.21 19.30
N LYS A 403 -20.67 -8.22 19.96
CA LYS A 403 -21.33 -6.94 20.27
C LYS A 403 -21.77 -6.18 19.01
N VAL A 404 -20.96 -6.21 17.95
CA VAL A 404 -21.33 -5.63 16.65
C VAL A 404 -22.52 -6.37 16.05
N THR A 405 -22.46 -7.71 16.03
CA THR A 405 -23.55 -8.58 15.54
C THR A 405 -24.86 -8.31 16.28
N GLU A 406 -24.83 -8.26 17.62
CA GLU A 406 -25.99 -7.99 18.46
C GLU A 406 -26.60 -6.61 18.21
N ARG A 407 -25.77 -5.61 17.91
CA ARG A 407 -26.23 -4.24 17.65
C ARG A 407 -26.60 -3.98 16.19
N TRP A 408 -26.16 -4.81 15.25
CA TRP A 408 -26.37 -4.57 13.81
C TRP A 408 -27.85 -4.42 13.48
N THR A 409 -28.68 -5.33 13.99
CA THR A 409 -30.14 -5.31 13.79
C THR A 409 -30.83 -4.13 14.50
N HIS A 410 -30.22 -3.57 15.55
CA HIS A 410 -30.73 -2.35 16.18
C HIS A 410 -30.50 -1.10 15.31
N TYR A 411 -29.35 -1.02 14.64
CA TYR A 411 -29.02 0.09 13.74
C TYR A 411 -29.67 -0.06 12.37
N PHE A 412 -29.84 -1.29 11.88
CA PHE A 412 -30.40 -1.60 10.56
C PHE A 412 -31.60 -2.58 10.68
N PRO A 413 -32.72 -2.16 11.29
CA PRO A 413 -33.84 -3.05 11.60
C PRO A 413 -34.56 -3.61 10.37
N GLY A 414 -34.36 -3.01 9.19
CA GLY A 414 -34.91 -3.49 7.92
C GLY A 414 -34.08 -4.57 7.22
N ASN A 415 -32.90 -4.94 7.74
CA ASN A 415 -31.92 -5.81 7.05
C ASN A 415 -31.55 -5.31 5.63
N ASN A 416 -31.70 -4.02 5.36
CA ASN A 416 -31.36 -3.40 4.08
C ASN A 416 -29.86 -3.16 3.90
N VAL A 417 -29.06 -3.44 4.93
CA VAL A 417 -27.60 -3.31 4.93
C VAL A 417 -27.01 -4.65 5.35
N GLU A 418 -26.29 -5.27 4.43
CA GLU A 418 -25.58 -6.53 4.68
C GLU A 418 -24.46 -6.31 5.71
N MET A 419 -24.34 -7.22 6.68
CA MET A 419 -23.26 -7.18 7.65
C MET A 419 -22.01 -7.80 7.04
N GLY A 420 -20.91 -7.05 6.98
CA GLY A 420 -19.62 -7.59 6.58
C GLY A 420 -19.04 -8.58 7.61
N ASP A 421 -18.13 -9.44 7.16
CA ASP A 421 -17.33 -10.30 8.03
C ASP A 421 -16.08 -9.52 8.51
N SER A 422 -16.05 -9.14 9.78
CA SER A 422 -14.93 -8.38 10.36
C SER A 422 -13.62 -9.17 10.46
N GLU A 423 -13.66 -10.51 10.37
CA GLU A 423 -12.48 -11.37 10.45
C GLU A 423 -11.87 -11.59 9.07
N LYS A 424 -12.72 -11.82 8.06
CA LYS A 424 -12.28 -12.19 6.71
C LYS A 424 -12.30 -11.02 5.72
N ALA A 425 -13.14 -10.01 5.93
CA ALA A 425 -13.40 -8.95 4.97
C ALA A 425 -13.66 -9.52 3.56
N SER A 426 -12.94 -9.07 2.53
CA SER A 426 -13.04 -9.58 1.16
C SER A 426 -12.05 -10.72 0.85
N LEU A 427 -11.34 -11.23 1.85
CA LEU A 427 -10.32 -12.29 1.73
C LEU A 427 -10.90 -13.71 1.84
N THR A 428 -12.16 -13.89 1.42
CA THR A 428 -12.88 -15.18 1.48
C THR A 428 -12.41 -16.20 0.47
#